data_AF-A0A0R3KA40-F1
#
_entry.id   AF-A0A0R3KA40-F1
#
_cell.length_a   1.000
_cell.length_b   1.000
_cell.length_c   1.000
_cell.angle_alpha   90.00
_cell.angle_beta   90.00
_cell.angle_gamma   90.00
#
_symmetry.space_group_name_H-M   'P 1'
#
loop_
_entity.id
_entity.type
_entity.pdbx_description
1 polymer ?
#
loop_
_entity_poly.entity_id
_entity_poly.type
_entity_poly.pdbx_seq_one_letter_code
_entity_poly.pdbx_strand_id
1 'polypeptide(L)'
;MGGNPATPAVFGASWADEAWRMVALWAGDPAFRDLLARLREGCPEFAGWWEAHDVSGVAAGRKSLTHPKKGRLKLGYASFQANDDPALKLVIYTTV
;
A
#
# COMPACT_ATOMS: atom_id res chain seq x y z
N MET A 1 13.43 0.33 -0.13
CA MET A 1 13.79 0.14 -1.58
C MET A 1 12.65 -0.64 -2.25
N GLY A 2 11.83 -0.08 -3.12
CA GLY A 2 11.74 1.29 -3.60
C GLY A 2 10.32 1.54 -4.10
N GLY A 3 9.78 2.72 -3.79
CA GLY A 3 8.64 3.26 -4.53
C GLY A 3 8.96 3.29 -6.01
N ASN A 4 7.97 3.05 -6.87
CA ASN A 4 8.17 3.04 -8.32
C ASN A 4 8.77 4.39 -8.77
N PRO A 5 10.04 4.45 -9.19
CA PRO A 5 10.71 5.70 -9.53
C PRO A 5 10.09 6.39 -10.76
N ALA A 6 9.18 5.72 -11.47
CA ALA A 6 8.46 6.29 -12.60
C ALA A 6 7.26 7.17 -12.22
N THR A 7 6.76 7.11 -10.98
CA THR A 7 5.56 7.90 -10.61
C THR A 7 5.81 9.42 -10.68
N PRO A 8 6.93 9.97 -10.15
CA PRO A 8 7.26 11.38 -10.37
C PRO A 8 7.57 11.72 -11.84
N ALA A 9 8.07 10.75 -12.63
CA ALA A 9 8.43 10.97 -14.02
C ALA A 9 7.22 11.12 -14.96
N VAL A 10 6.09 10.50 -14.63
CA VAL A 10 4.85 10.60 -15.41
C VAL A 10 4.11 11.91 -15.15
N PHE A 11 4.17 12.44 -13.92
CA PHE A 11 3.46 13.67 -13.52
C PHE A 11 4.36 14.91 -13.48
N GLY A 12 5.68 14.75 -13.45
CA GLY A 12 6.62 15.87 -13.40
C GLY A 12 6.34 16.81 -12.21
N ALA A 13 6.22 18.11 -12.48
CA ALA A 13 5.97 19.12 -11.46
C ALA A 13 4.60 18.99 -10.75
N SER A 14 3.62 18.29 -11.32
CA SER A 14 2.28 18.13 -10.72
C SER A 14 2.17 16.95 -9.75
N TRP A 15 3.24 16.16 -9.59
CA TRP A 15 3.25 14.99 -8.70
C TRP A 15 2.82 15.35 -7.28
N ALA A 16 3.30 16.46 -6.73
CA ALA A 16 2.96 16.88 -5.37
C ALA A 16 1.45 17.16 -5.23
N ASP A 17 0.86 17.86 -6.18
CA ASP A 17 -0.57 18.18 -6.19
C ASP A 17 -1.42 16.93 -6.37
N GLU A 18 -1.00 16.01 -7.22
CA GLU A 18 -1.71 14.75 -7.47
C GLU A 18 -1.63 13.80 -6.27
N ALA A 19 -0.45 13.69 -5.65
CA ALA A 19 -0.25 12.95 -4.42
C ALA A 19 -1.08 13.56 -3.28
N TRP A 20 -1.12 14.89 -3.15
CA TRP A 20 -1.95 15.58 -2.17
C TRP A 20 -3.44 15.38 -2.42
N ARG A 21 -3.90 15.42 -3.67
CA ARG A 21 -5.29 15.10 -4.03
C ARG A 21 -5.65 13.68 -3.60
N MET A 22 -4.80 12.71 -3.91
CA MET A 22 -5.03 11.32 -3.50
C MET A 22 -5.06 11.16 -1.99
N VAL A 23 -4.14 11.80 -1.25
CA VAL A 23 -4.14 11.74 0.22
C VAL A 23 -5.35 12.46 0.81
N ALA A 24 -5.73 13.61 0.26
CA ALA A 24 -6.87 14.41 0.72
C ALA A 24 -8.20 13.68 0.58
N LEU A 25 -8.36 12.82 -0.44
CA LEU A 25 -9.55 11.96 -0.60
C LEU A 25 -9.80 11.06 0.62
N TRP A 26 -8.75 10.66 1.34
CA TRP A 26 -8.85 9.73 2.49
C TRP A 26 -8.57 10.40 3.84
N ALA A 27 -7.76 11.46 3.89
CA ALA A 27 -7.37 12.13 5.15
C ALA A 27 -8.53 12.87 5.85
N GLY A 28 -9.56 13.26 5.10
CA GLY A 28 -10.79 13.83 5.61
C GLY A 28 -11.77 12.81 6.20
N ASP A 29 -11.60 11.52 5.87
CA ASP A 29 -12.53 10.46 6.25
C ASP A 29 -12.36 10.08 7.74
N PRO A 30 -13.40 10.22 8.58
CA PRO A 30 -13.37 9.75 9.96
C PRO A 30 -12.96 8.28 10.09
N ALA A 31 -13.36 7.42 9.16
CA ALA A 31 -13.01 6.00 9.19
C ALA A 31 -11.49 5.79 9.02
N PHE A 32 -10.83 6.64 8.24
CA PHE A 32 -9.38 6.60 8.08
C PHE A 32 -8.65 7.04 9.36
N ARG A 33 -9.17 8.06 10.05
CA ARG A 33 -8.62 8.53 11.34
C ARG A 33 -8.77 7.47 12.43
N ASP A 34 -9.94 6.84 12.51
CA ASP A 34 -10.21 5.76 13.46
C ASP A 34 -9.31 4.54 13.19
N LEU A 35 -9.08 4.20 11.91
CA LEU A 35 -8.14 3.16 11.53
C LEU A 35 -6.71 3.51 11.98
N LEU A 36 -6.27 4.75 11.76
CA LEU A 36 -4.94 5.20 12.17
C LEU A 36 -4.75 5.12 13.69
N ALA A 37 -5.76 5.51 14.47
CA ALA A 37 -5.73 5.41 15.93
C ALA A 37 -5.60 3.95 16.38
N ARG A 38 -6.44 3.05 15.83
CA ARG A 38 -6.41 1.62 16.16
C ARG A 38 -5.09 0.95 15.79
N LEU A 39 -4.48 1.34 14.66
CA LEU A 39 -3.18 0.81 14.24
C LEU A 39 -2.06 1.28 15.17
N ARG A 40 -2.09 2.55 15.61
CA ARG A 40 -1.13 3.08 16.59
C ARG A 40 -1.23 2.40 17.95
N GLU A 41 -2.45 2.10 18.40
CA GLU A 41 -2.67 1.41 19.68
C GLU A 41 -2.31 -0.08 19.62
N GLY A 42 -2.66 -0.75 18.53
CA GLY A 42 -2.53 -2.22 18.40
C GLY A 42 -1.20 -2.71 17.82
N CYS A 43 -0.36 -1.82 17.29
CA CYS A 43 0.91 -2.18 16.64
C CYS A 43 1.99 -1.16 17.00
N PRO A 44 2.78 -1.39 18.07
CA PRO A 44 3.83 -0.47 18.51
C PRO A 44 4.85 -0.11 17.43
N GLU A 45 5.14 -1.05 16.53
CA GLU A 45 6.06 -0.87 15.40
C GLU A 45 5.48 0.00 14.29
N PHE A 46 4.15 0.14 14.22
CA PHE A 46 3.46 0.90 13.17
C PHE A 46 3.89 2.36 13.15
N ALA A 47 4.12 2.99 14.30
CA ALA A 47 4.58 4.37 14.38
C ALA A 47 5.94 4.55 13.65
N GLY A 48 6.88 3.63 13.86
CA GLY A 48 8.17 3.65 13.18
C GLY A 48 8.04 3.49 11.66
N TRP A 49 7.18 2.59 11.20
CA TRP A 49 6.93 2.40 9.76
C TRP A 49 6.19 3.58 9.11
N TRP A 50 5.25 4.18 9.83
CA TRP A 50 4.48 5.34 9.37
C TRP A 50 5.39 6.55 9.17
N GLU A 51 6.27 6.86 10.13
CA GLU A 51 7.25 7.94 10.01
C GLU A 51 8.29 7.71 8.91
N ALA A 52 8.67 6.45 8.68
CA ALA A 52 9.60 6.11 7.61
C ALA A 52 9.04 6.36 6.20
N HIS A 53 7.72 6.51 6.04
CA HIS A 53 7.03 6.70 4.77
C HIS A 53 7.48 5.72 3.66
N ASP A 54 7.96 4.52 4.02
CA ASP A 54 8.42 3.49 3.08
C ASP A 54 7.22 2.75 2.47
N VAL A 55 6.24 3.52 1.98
CA VAL A 55 5.08 3.03 1.27
C VAL A 55 5.53 2.71 -0.16
N SER A 56 5.95 1.46 -0.35
CA SER A 56 6.26 0.95 -1.67
C SER A 56 4.99 0.94 -2.54
N GLY A 57 5.14 1.35 -3.80
CA GLY A 57 4.03 1.39 -4.74
C GLY A 57 3.39 0.01 -4.95
N VAL A 58 2.15 0.01 -5.43
CA VAL A 58 1.44 -1.22 -5.77
C VAL A 58 2.17 -1.89 -6.95
N ALA A 59 2.88 -2.98 -6.67
CA ALA A 59 3.68 -3.72 -7.65
C ALA A 59 3.50 -5.23 -7.48
N ALA A 60 3.83 -6.00 -8.53
CA ALA A 60 3.97 -7.44 -8.41
C ALA A 60 5.20 -7.79 -7.54
N GLY A 61 5.15 -8.92 -6.85
CA GLY A 61 6.24 -9.32 -5.98
C GLY A 61 6.09 -10.72 -5.42
N ARG A 62 6.88 -11.02 -4.39
CA ARG A 62 6.82 -12.29 -3.66
C ARG A 62 6.54 -12.05 -2.18
N LYS A 63 5.66 -12.85 -1.61
CA LYS A 63 5.40 -12.90 -0.16
C LYS A 63 5.87 -14.25 0.38
N SER A 64 6.63 -14.20 1.46
CA SER A 64 6.91 -15.37 2.29
C SER A 64 6.07 -15.28 3.55
N LEU A 65 5.28 -16.30 3.82
CA LEU A 65 4.39 -16.33 4.99
C LEU A 65 4.46 -17.69 5.68
N THR A 66 4.42 -17.66 7.00
CA THR A 66 4.37 -18.88 7.83
C THR A 66 2.93 -19.10 8.24
N HIS A 67 2.23 -20.02 7.57
CA HIS A 67 0.84 -20.33 7.86
C HIS A 67 0.76 -21.44 8.92
N PRO A 68 -0.03 -21.26 10.01
CA PRO A 68 -0.03 -22.17 11.15
C PRO A 68 -0.38 -23.62 10.80
N LYS A 69 -1.20 -23.84 9.76
CA LYS A 69 -1.59 -25.19 9.31
C LYS A 69 -0.85 -25.70 8.08
N LYS A 70 -0.24 -24.81 7.29
CA LYS A 70 0.31 -25.14 5.96
C LYS A 70 1.83 -24.97 5.90
N GLY A 71 2.46 -24.58 7.02
CA GLY A 71 3.88 -24.30 7.07
C GLY A 71 4.25 -23.06 6.26
N ARG A 72 5.48 -23.04 5.75
CA ARG A 72 6.03 -21.91 5.00
C ARG A 72 5.50 -21.91 3.57
N LEU A 73 4.81 -20.85 3.20
CA LEU A 73 4.29 -20.62 1.86
C LEU A 73 5.07 -19.48 1.19
N LYS A 74 5.42 -19.69 -0.08
CA LYS A 74 5.96 -18.65 -0.96
C LYS A 74 4.90 -18.37 -2.01
N LEU A 75 4.47 -17.12 -2.09
CA LEU A 75 3.46 -16.69 -3.04
C LEU A 75 4.03 -15.62 -3.95
N GLY A 76 3.86 -15.77 -5.25
CA GLY A 76 3.88 -14.66 -6.18
C GLY A 76 2.59 -13.87 -6.02
N TYR A 77 2.65 -12.55 -6.17
CA TYR A 77 1.45 -11.74 -6.23
C TYR A 77 1.56 -10.68 -7.33
N ALA A 78 0.42 -10.33 -7.91
CA ALA A 78 0.27 -9.21 -8.82
C ALA A 78 -0.98 -8.42 -8.44
N SER A 79 -0.92 -7.10 -8.58
CA SER A 79 -2.02 -6.20 -8.23
C SER A 79 -2.39 -5.33 -9.43
N PHE A 80 -3.68 -5.17 -9.64
CA PHE A 80 -4.29 -4.42 -10.73
C PHE A 80 -5.27 -3.41 -10.13
N GLN A 81 -5.21 -2.18 -10.59
CA GLN A 81 -6.15 -1.12 -10.24
C GLN A 81 -7.16 -0.96 -11.37
N ALA A 82 -8.45 -0.86 -11.07
CA ALA A 82 -9.45 -0.52 -12.08
C ALA A 82 -9.20 0.90 -12.61
N ASN A 83 -9.33 1.09 -13.93
CA ASN A 83 -9.08 2.39 -14.55
C ASN A 83 -10.12 3.44 -14.14
N ASP A 84 -11.38 3.03 -14.03
CA ASP A 84 -12.52 3.94 -13.82
C ASP A 84 -12.90 4.11 -12.34
N ASP A 85 -12.32 3.30 -11.44
CA ASP A 85 -12.53 3.41 -10.00
C ASP A 85 -11.22 3.14 -9.22
N PRO A 86 -10.55 4.19 -8.72
CA PRO A 86 -9.31 4.06 -7.96
C PRO A 86 -9.50 3.37 -6.59
N ALA A 87 -10.73 3.19 -6.11
CA ALA A 87 -11.01 2.42 -4.90
C ALA A 87 -11.03 0.90 -5.15
N LEU A 88 -11.19 0.45 -6.40
CA LEU A 88 -11.31 -0.97 -6.76
C LEU A 88 -9.98 -1.60 -7.20
N LYS A 89 -9.45 -2.50 -6.37
CA LYS A 89 -8.20 -3.25 -6.63
C LYS A 89 -8.43 -4.76 -6.70
N LEU A 90 -7.82 -5.42 -7.69
CA LEU A 90 -7.71 -6.88 -7.79
C LEU A 90 -6.28 -7.31 -7.46
N VAL A 91 -6.13 -8.25 -6.51
CA VAL A 91 -4.84 -8.86 -6.19
C VAL A 91 -4.91 -10.36 -6.43
N ILE A 92 -4.02 -10.87 -7.27
CA ILE A 92 -3.91 -12.30 -7.59
C ILE A 92 -2.71 -12.86 -6.85
N TYR A 93 -2.89 -14.00 -6.19
CA TYR A 93 -1.83 -14.75 -5.53
C TYR A 93 -1.62 -16.10 -6.22
N THR A 94 -0.38 -16.42 -6.56
CA THR A 94 0.02 -17.71 -7.12
C THR A 94 1.07 -18.37 -6.25
N THR A 95 1.11 -19.70 -6.23
CA THR A 95 2.21 -20.42 -5.58
C THR A 95 3.46 -20.29 -6.46
N VAL A 96 4.62 -20.04 -5.83
CA VAL A 96 5.93 -19.98 -6.50
C VAL A 96 6.93 -20.96 -5.92
#